data_AF-A0A3N5PMJ1-F1
#
_entry.id   AF-A0A3N5PMJ1-F1
#
_cell.length_a   1.000
_cell.length_b   1.000
_cell.length_c   1.000
_cell.angle_alpha   90.00
_cell.angle_beta   90.00
_cell.angle_gamma   90.00
#
_symmetry.space_group_name_H-M   'P 1'
#
loop_
_entity.id
_entity.type
_entity.pdbx_description
1 polymer ?
#
loop_
_entity_poly.entity_id
_entity_poly.type
_entity_poly.pdbx_seq_one_letter_code
_entity_poly.pdbx_strand_id
1 'polypeptide(L)'
;MESIKEIFRIGNGPSSSHTMGPKKAAEIFKSKHPTASTFKVTLFGSLASTGKGHLTDVALTQALHPQELTIEWLPGTFLTKHPNALKIEAFDVDKKLLDEWTVYSVGGGKITDFENDENENKVYDLTTMKDLISWSKKSGRSFWEYVELTEGKEIYDHLREAWSIMQDSIKRGIDSEGILPGGLGLARKASSYFVRAKNFSGSLKEKTLIFSYALAVTEENASGGKIVTAPTCGSSGVVPAVLKYLQDSFTFSDDKILRALATAGLVGNIVKENA
;
A
#
# COMPACT_ATOMS: atom_id res chain seq x y z
N MET A 1 10.29 -10.64 12.49
CA MET A 1 9.40 -10.01 11.48
C MET A 1 9.01 -8.61 11.91
N GLU A 2 8.83 -7.69 10.95
CA GLU A 2 8.38 -6.30 11.16
C GLU A 2 6.94 -6.23 11.72
N SER A 3 6.42 -5.05 12.07
CA SER A 3 5.01 -4.88 12.43
C SER A 3 4.06 -5.26 11.27
N ILE A 4 2.86 -5.78 11.57
CA ILE A 4 1.82 -6.02 10.56
C ILE A 4 1.28 -4.72 9.94
N LYS A 5 1.59 -3.55 10.51
CA LYS A 5 1.36 -2.25 9.86
C LYS A 5 2.08 -2.16 8.52
N GLU A 6 3.21 -2.83 8.38
CA GLU A 6 3.97 -2.90 7.12
C GLU A 6 3.31 -3.80 6.06
N ILE A 7 2.39 -4.68 6.46
CA ILE A 7 1.52 -5.45 5.56
C ILE A 7 0.35 -4.58 5.10
N PHE A 8 -0.24 -3.81 6.02
CA PHE A 8 -1.40 -2.95 5.80
C PHE A 8 -1.03 -1.46 5.77
N ARG A 9 -0.17 -1.06 4.84
CA ARG A 9 0.20 0.34 4.65
C ARG A 9 -0.93 1.09 3.96
N ILE A 10 -1.29 2.24 4.53
CA ILE A 10 -2.27 3.16 3.98
C ILE A 10 -1.56 4.08 2.97
N GLY A 11 -2.11 4.23 1.77
CA GLY A 11 -1.54 5.10 0.76
C GLY A 11 -2.40 5.25 -0.48
N ASN A 12 -1.77 5.67 -1.58
CA ASN A 12 -2.41 5.80 -2.88
C ASN A 12 -1.88 4.72 -3.83
N GLY A 13 -2.79 4.15 -4.63
CA GLY A 13 -2.41 3.34 -5.78
C GLY A 13 -1.76 4.17 -6.89
N PRO A 14 -1.34 3.54 -7.99
CA PRO A 14 -1.49 2.12 -8.31
C PRO A 14 -0.37 1.21 -7.78
N SER A 15 0.74 1.77 -7.29
CA SER A 15 1.94 0.98 -7.00
C SER A 15 2.61 1.36 -5.69
N SER A 16 2.93 0.36 -4.87
CA SER A 16 3.65 0.60 -3.63
C SER A 16 5.10 1.04 -3.91
N SER A 17 5.74 0.48 -4.94
CA SER A 17 7.12 0.81 -5.29
C SER A 17 7.26 2.05 -6.16
N HIS A 18 6.28 2.35 -7.02
CA HIS A 18 6.38 3.46 -7.97
C HIS A 18 5.52 4.67 -7.57
N THR A 19 4.59 4.52 -6.62
CA THR A 19 3.75 5.63 -6.15
C THR A 19 4.03 5.93 -4.68
N MET A 20 3.80 4.96 -3.78
CA MET A 20 3.92 5.21 -2.33
C MET A 20 5.37 5.48 -1.89
N GLY A 21 6.34 4.68 -2.36
CA GLY A 21 7.76 4.87 -2.03
C GLY A 21 8.29 6.25 -2.44
N PRO A 22 8.20 6.65 -3.72
CA PRO A 22 8.63 7.97 -4.18
C PRO A 22 7.93 9.12 -3.47
N LYS A 23 6.62 9.00 -3.20
CA LYS A 23 5.86 10.00 -2.43
C LYS A 23 6.42 10.16 -1.02
N LYS A 24 6.62 9.04 -0.30
CA LYS A 24 7.19 9.03 1.05
C LYS A 24 8.59 9.65 1.08
N ALA A 25 9.44 9.30 0.11
CA ALA A 25 10.77 9.87 -0.02
C ALA A 25 10.71 11.40 -0.21
N ALA A 26 9.84 11.89 -1.09
CA ALA A 26 9.66 13.31 -1.32
C ALA A 26 9.13 14.06 -0.09
N GLU A 27 8.15 13.49 0.63
CA GLU A 27 7.61 14.07 1.86
C GLU A 27 8.68 14.18 2.97
N ILE A 28 9.47 13.12 3.17
CA ILE A 28 10.60 13.12 4.12
C ILE A 28 11.62 14.20 3.73
N PHE A 29 12.06 14.21 2.47
CA PHE A 29 13.08 15.15 2.01
C PHE A 29 12.61 16.60 2.13
N LYS A 30 11.36 16.88 1.79
CA LYS A 30 10.75 18.19 1.95
C LYS A 30 10.67 18.64 3.41
N SER A 31 10.28 17.74 4.32
CA SER A 31 10.20 18.08 5.75
C SER A 31 11.55 18.52 6.35
N LYS A 32 12.66 17.99 5.81
CA LYS A 32 14.03 18.37 6.20
C LYS A 32 14.47 19.70 5.61
N HIS A 33 13.80 20.18 4.56
CA HIS A 33 14.17 21.38 3.78
C HIS A 33 13.01 22.38 3.68
N PRO A 34 12.52 22.94 4.80
CA PRO A 34 11.37 23.86 4.78
C PRO A 34 11.65 25.18 4.04
N THR A 35 12.91 25.55 3.86
CA THR A 35 13.34 26.77 3.16
C THR A 35 13.61 26.56 1.67
N ALA A 36 13.44 25.34 1.14
CA ALA A 36 13.62 25.08 -0.28
C ALA A 36 12.56 25.83 -1.11
N SER A 37 13.02 26.54 -2.15
CA SER A 37 12.17 27.24 -3.10
C SER A 37 11.64 26.28 -4.17
N THR A 38 12.49 25.36 -4.62
CA THR A 38 12.24 24.45 -5.73
C THR A 38 12.90 23.10 -5.47
N PHE A 39 12.36 22.06 -6.11
CA PHE A 39 12.89 20.70 -6.06
C PHE A 39 13.15 20.17 -7.48
N LYS A 40 14.20 19.37 -7.61
CA LYS A 40 14.42 18.52 -8.79
C LYS A 40 14.38 17.06 -8.36
N VAL A 41 13.66 16.24 -9.10
CA VAL A 41 13.65 14.78 -8.90
C VAL A 41 14.13 14.11 -10.18
N THR A 42 15.21 13.35 -10.08
CA THR A 42 15.69 12.48 -11.16
C THR A 42 15.30 11.04 -10.86
N LEU A 43 14.54 10.43 -11.76
CA LEU A 43 14.11 9.03 -11.68
C LEU A 43 15.03 8.16 -12.55
N PHE A 44 15.40 6.98 -12.05
CA PHE A 44 16.32 6.06 -12.71
C PHE A 44 15.67 4.70 -13.02
N GLY A 45 16.25 3.98 -13.97
CA GLY A 45 16.00 2.58 -14.25
C GLY A 45 14.52 2.22 -14.44
N SER A 46 14.07 1.21 -13.70
CA SER A 46 12.69 0.71 -13.78
C SER A 46 11.66 1.73 -13.30
N LEU A 47 12.03 2.54 -12.29
CA LEU A 47 11.19 3.60 -11.76
C LEU A 47 10.91 4.67 -12.82
N ALA A 48 11.94 5.06 -13.58
CA ALA A 48 11.76 5.98 -14.70
C ALA A 48 11.01 5.35 -15.89
N SER A 49 11.27 4.07 -16.18
CA SER A 49 10.70 3.38 -17.33
C SER A 49 9.18 3.26 -17.26
N THR A 50 8.63 3.00 -16.06
CA THR A 50 7.20 2.75 -15.89
C THR A 50 6.49 3.78 -15.02
N GLY A 51 7.21 4.76 -14.46
CA GLY A 51 6.67 5.67 -13.46
C GLY A 51 5.49 6.51 -13.95
N LYS A 52 5.45 6.92 -15.22
CA LYS A 52 4.28 7.63 -15.78
C LYS A 52 3.00 6.80 -15.72
N GLY A 53 3.08 5.51 -16.07
CA GLY A 53 1.94 4.58 -15.96
C GLY A 53 1.54 4.29 -14.52
N HIS A 54 2.48 4.46 -13.58
CA HIS A 54 2.26 4.31 -12.14
C HIS A 54 1.99 5.62 -11.40
N LEU A 55 1.76 6.72 -12.12
CA LEU A 55 1.46 8.05 -11.57
C LEU A 55 2.55 8.57 -10.61
N THR A 56 3.82 8.21 -10.83
CA THR A 56 4.95 8.65 -10.00
C THR A 56 5.10 10.17 -10.01
N ASP A 57 4.94 10.80 -11.18
CA ASP A 57 4.95 12.26 -11.34
C ASP A 57 3.85 12.95 -10.55
N VAL A 58 2.62 12.42 -10.63
CA VAL A 58 1.48 12.93 -9.87
C VAL A 58 1.76 12.84 -8.37
N ALA A 59 2.29 11.70 -7.91
CA ALA A 59 2.61 11.47 -6.52
C ALA A 59 3.71 12.41 -5.99
N LEU A 60 4.78 12.62 -6.76
CA LEU A 60 5.86 13.55 -6.42
C LEU A 60 5.37 15.00 -6.41
N THR A 61 4.57 15.39 -7.40
CA THR A 61 3.99 16.74 -7.49
C THR A 61 3.12 17.04 -6.27
N GLN A 62 2.29 16.08 -5.84
CA GLN A 62 1.47 16.23 -4.64
C GLN A 62 2.31 16.33 -3.36
N ALA A 63 3.35 15.50 -3.22
CA ALA A 63 4.24 15.55 -2.06
C ALA A 63 4.99 16.89 -1.95
N LEU A 64 5.48 17.41 -3.08
CA LEU A 64 6.34 18.58 -3.10
C LEU A 64 5.57 19.91 -3.22
N HIS A 65 4.28 19.89 -3.52
CA HIS A 65 3.42 21.09 -3.55
C HIS A 65 3.41 21.89 -2.22
N PRO A 66 3.56 23.23 -2.23
CA PRO A 66 3.41 24.13 -3.38
C PRO A 66 4.71 24.47 -4.12
N GLN A 67 5.85 23.94 -3.71
CA GLN A 67 7.14 24.24 -4.34
C GLN A 67 7.18 23.77 -5.80
N GLU A 68 7.88 24.53 -6.65
CA GLU A 68 8.10 24.16 -8.04
C GLU A 68 8.91 22.85 -8.12
N LEU A 69 8.50 21.95 -9.02
CA LEU A 69 9.11 20.64 -9.20
C LEU A 69 9.51 20.43 -10.66
N THR A 70 10.78 20.10 -10.88
CA THR A 70 11.28 19.56 -12.15
C THR A 70 11.50 18.05 -12.04
N ILE A 71 10.95 17.25 -12.97
CA ILE A 71 11.16 15.80 -13.00
C ILE A 71 11.97 15.40 -14.23
N GLU A 72 13.09 14.73 -14.00
CA GLU A 72 13.96 14.16 -15.02
C GLU A 72 13.82 12.63 -15.06
N TRP A 73 13.70 12.06 -16.27
CA TRP A 73 13.44 10.63 -16.49
C TRP A 73 14.62 9.97 -17.19
N LEU A 74 15.34 9.08 -16.49
CA LEU A 74 16.51 8.39 -17.03
C LEU A 74 16.30 6.86 -17.06
N PRO A 75 15.42 6.33 -17.94
CA PRO A 75 15.09 4.90 -17.99
C PRO A 75 16.27 4.00 -18.35
N GLY A 76 17.25 4.51 -19.10
CA GLY A 76 18.46 3.77 -19.48
C GLY A 76 19.59 3.80 -18.43
N THR A 77 19.44 4.57 -17.35
CA THR A 77 20.47 4.69 -16.31
C THR A 77 20.03 3.93 -15.07
N PHE A 78 20.84 2.95 -14.64
CA PHE A 78 20.58 2.15 -13.45
C PHE A 78 21.65 2.46 -12.40
N LEU A 79 21.21 2.68 -11.16
CA LEU A 79 22.12 2.76 -10.03
C LEU A 79 22.41 1.36 -9.49
N THR A 80 23.58 1.18 -8.88
CA THR A 80 24.15 -0.14 -8.55
C THR A 80 23.38 -0.92 -7.49
N LYS A 81 22.65 -0.25 -6.60
CA LYS A 81 22.01 -0.89 -5.44
C LYS A 81 20.65 -1.53 -5.74
N HIS A 82 19.78 -0.83 -6.49
CA HIS A 82 18.43 -1.31 -6.78
C HIS A 82 17.86 -0.60 -8.03
N PRO A 83 17.08 -1.28 -8.89
CA PRO A 83 16.58 -0.72 -10.16
C PRO A 83 15.57 0.41 -10.01
N ASN A 84 14.90 0.50 -8.86
CA ASN A 84 13.99 1.61 -8.54
C ASN A 84 14.73 2.62 -7.67
N ALA A 85 15.34 3.61 -8.29
CA ALA A 85 16.05 4.68 -7.60
C ALA A 85 15.53 6.05 -8.02
N LEU A 86 15.54 6.98 -7.08
CA LEU A 86 15.32 8.40 -7.32
C LEU A 86 16.36 9.23 -6.57
N LYS A 87 16.76 10.34 -7.18
CA LYS A 87 17.55 11.40 -6.55
C LYS A 87 16.66 12.63 -6.39
N ILE A 88 16.60 13.20 -5.20
CA ILE A 88 15.83 14.41 -4.88
C ILE A 88 16.83 15.50 -4.51
N GLU A 89 16.73 16.66 -5.14
CA GLU A 89 17.60 17.81 -4.94
C GLU A 89 16.75 19.00 -4.51
N ALA A 90 17.17 19.73 -3.46
CA ALA A 90 16.51 20.94 -2.97
C ALA A 90 17.35 22.17 -3.32
N PHE A 91 16.70 23.25 -3.75
CA PHE A 91 17.37 24.51 -4.08
C PHE A 91 16.77 25.69 -3.34
N ASP A 92 17.58 26.71 -3.05
CA ASP A 92 17.12 27.98 -2.48
C ASP A 92 16.58 28.95 -3.56
N VAL A 93 16.20 30.16 -3.16
CA VAL A 93 15.66 31.19 -4.07
C VAL A 93 16.63 31.63 -5.16
N ASP A 94 17.93 31.48 -4.93
CA ASP A 94 19.00 31.82 -5.87
C ASP A 94 19.41 30.61 -6.74
N LYS A 95 18.64 29.52 -6.67
CA LYS A 95 18.90 28.23 -7.34
C LYS A 95 20.19 27.55 -6.89
N LYS A 96 20.68 27.85 -5.69
CA LYS A 96 21.81 27.14 -5.10
C LYS A 96 21.33 25.84 -4.47
N LEU A 97 22.06 24.76 -4.71
CA LEU A 97 21.79 23.46 -4.11
C LEU A 97 21.94 23.55 -2.58
N LEU A 98 20.87 23.19 -1.87
CA LEU A 98 20.84 23.09 -0.42
C LEU A 98 21.29 21.71 0.04
N ASP A 99 20.71 20.67 -0.55
CA ASP A 99 20.99 19.27 -0.24
C ASP A 99 20.52 18.36 -1.39
N GLU A 100 21.01 17.12 -1.40
CA GLU A 100 20.52 16.06 -2.27
C GLU A 100 20.43 14.72 -1.54
N TRP A 101 19.45 13.90 -1.93
CA TRP A 101 19.26 12.57 -1.37
C TRP A 101 18.95 11.54 -2.45
N THR A 102 19.77 10.51 -2.53
CA THR A 102 19.52 9.34 -3.37
C THR A 102 18.89 8.24 -2.53
N VAL A 103 17.73 7.76 -2.97
CA VAL A 103 16.93 6.79 -2.23
C VAL A 103 16.31 5.77 -3.17
N TYR A 104 16.06 4.58 -2.65
CA TYR A 104 15.60 3.42 -3.40
C TYR A 104 14.26 2.94 -2.89
N SER A 105 13.36 2.59 -3.81
CA SER A 105 12.05 2.02 -3.49
C SER A 105 12.05 0.51 -3.68
N VAL A 106 12.27 -0.21 -2.59
CA VAL A 106 12.61 -1.66 -2.59
C VAL A 106 11.39 -2.59 -2.54
N GLY A 107 10.17 -2.04 -2.49
CA GLY A 107 8.93 -2.82 -2.56
C GLY A 107 8.01 -2.65 -1.35
N GLY A 108 6.71 -2.92 -1.57
CA GLY A 108 5.67 -2.74 -0.55
C GLY A 108 5.46 -1.30 -0.07
N GLY A 109 6.22 -0.31 -0.57
CA GLY A 109 6.21 1.07 -0.06
C GLY A 109 7.38 1.37 0.88
N LYS A 110 8.31 0.43 1.10
CA LYS A 110 9.56 0.64 1.84
C LYS A 110 10.57 1.41 0.98
N ILE A 111 11.29 2.32 1.60
CA ILE A 111 12.39 3.08 1.00
C ILE A 111 13.66 2.90 1.84
N THR A 112 14.84 2.93 1.21
CA THR A 112 16.14 2.87 1.88
C THR A 112 17.18 3.65 1.06
N ASP A 113 18.16 4.25 1.73
CA ASP A 113 19.34 4.84 1.10
C ASP A 113 20.58 3.92 1.19
N PHE A 114 20.46 2.76 1.86
CA PHE A 114 21.54 1.81 2.16
C PHE A 114 22.71 2.39 2.97
N GLU A 115 22.59 3.60 3.49
CA GLU A 115 23.59 4.24 4.35
C GLU A 115 23.10 4.31 5.81
N ASN A 116 21.79 4.54 5.97
CA ASN A 116 21.08 4.52 7.25
C ASN A 116 20.16 3.30 7.30
N ASP A 117 20.72 2.08 7.19
CA ASP A 117 19.95 0.86 7.52
C ASP A 117 19.59 0.93 9.02
N GLU A 118 18.48 1.61 9.31
CA GLU A 118 17.79 1.51 10.59
C GLU A 118 17.55 0.03 10.83
N ASN A 119 18.06 -0.47 11.95
CA ASN A 119 17.75 -1.80 12.46
C ASN A 119 16.27 -2.07 12.18
N GLU A 120 15.98 -3.06 11.32
CA GLU A 120 14.61 -3.49 11.12
C GLU A 120 14.05 -3.78 12.50
N ASN A 121 13.09 -2.96 12.96
CA ASN A 121 12.47 -3.12 14.26
C ASN A 121 11.65 -4.41 14.19
N LYS A 122 12.32 -5.54 14.48
CA LYS A 122 11.71 -6.85 14.53
C LYS A 122 10.82 -6.88 15.76
N VAL A 123 9.52 -6.84 15.49
CA VAL A 123 8.48 -6.85 16.53
C VAL A 123 8.15 -8.29 16.92
N TYR A 124 8.14 -9.20 15.95
CA TYR A 124 7.78 -10.61 16.18
C TYR A 124 8.99 -11.54 16.19
N ASP A 125 9.06 -12.36 17.25
CA ASP A 125 10.06 -13.42 17.42
C ASP A 125 9.72 -14.69 16.64
N LEU A 126 8.43 -15.06 16.58
CA LEU A 126 7.97 -16.27 15.90
C LEU A 126 7.87 -16.02 14.39
N THR A 127 8.80 -16.56 13.60
CA THR A 127 8.92 -16.30 12.16
C THR A 127 8.33 -17.40 11.26
N THR A 128 7.89 -18.53 11.84
CA THR A 128 7.35 -19.65 11.06
C THR A 128 5.92 -20.01 11.50
N MET A 129 5.15 -20.56 10.55
CA MET A 129 3.80 -21.08 10.85
C MET A 129 3.85 -22.22 11.88
N LYS A 130 4.91 -23.05 11.83
CA LYS A 130 5.11 -24.15 12.78
C LYS A 130 5.20 -23.62 14.22
N ASP A 131 5.96 -22.56 14.42
CA ASP A 131 6.18 -21.98 15.74
C ASP A 131 4.92 -21.27 16.26
N LEU A 132 4.18 -20.56 15.40
CA LEU A 132 2.88 -19.99 15.76
C LEU A 132 1.85 -21.04 16.18
N ILE A 133 1.77 -22.16 15.44
CA ILE A 133 0.87 -23.27 15.79
C ILE A 133 1.28 -23.88 17.13
N SER A 134 2.58 -24.06 17.36
CA SER A 134 3.11 -24.58 18.63
C SER A 134 2.77 -23.65 19.79
N TRP A 135 2.98 -22.34 19.61
CA TRP A 135 2.63 -21.32 20.59
C TRP A 135 1.13 -21.29 20.90
N SER A 136 0.27 -21.35 19.87
CA SER A 136 -1.19 -21.35 20.04
C SER A 136 -1.66 -22.58 20.81
N LYS A 137 -1.15 -23.77 20.48
CA LYS A 137 -1.44 -25.01 21.20
C LYS A 137 -0.99 -24.97 22.66
N LYS A 138 0.19 -24.39 22.95
CA LYS A 138 0.75 -24.31 24.30
C LYS A 138 0.04 -23.26 25.17
N SER A 139 -0.34 -22.13 24.58
CA SER A 139 -0.95 -21.00 25.31
C SER A 139 -2.47 -21.07 25.39
N GLY A 140 -3.12 -21.85 24.51
CA GLY A 140 -4.58 -21.84 24.34
C GLY A 140 -5.12 -20.57 23.68
N ARG A 141 -4.25 -19.71 23.15
CA ARG A 141 -4.59 -18.42 22.54
C ARG A 141 -4.61 -18.49 21.01
N SER A 142 -5.39 -17.61 20.41
CA SER A 142 -5.54 -17.41 18.98
C SER A 142 -4.42 -16.55 18.39
N PHE A 143 -4.25 -16.58 17.07
CA PHE A 143 -3.22 -15.79 16.38
C PHE A 143 -3.39 -14.27 16.53
N TRP A 144 -4.63 -13.76 16.53
CA TRP A 144 -4.87 -12.34 16.78
C TRP A 144 -4.48 -11.92 18.21
N GLU A 145 -4.58 -12.81 19.19
CA GLU A 145 -4.12 -12.54 20.57
C GLU A 145 -2.59 -12.45 20.61
N TYR A 146 -1.88 -13.24 19.80
CA TYR A 146 -0.42 -13.09 19.66
C TYR A 146 -0.05 -11.71 19.12
N VAL A 147 -0.80 -11.21 18.12
CA VAL A 147 -0.62 -9.84 17.60
C VAL A 147 -0.82 -8.81 18.71
N GLU A 148 -1.92 -8.88 19.46
CA GLU A 148 -2.19 -7.94 20.57
C GLU A 148 -1.11 -8.00 21.67
N LEU A 149 -0.61 -9.20 22.00
CA LEU A 149 0.46 -9.37 22.99
C LEU A 149 1.80 -8.78 22.54
N THR A 150 2.04 -8.76 21.23
CA THR A 150 3.34 -8.35 20.67
C THR A 150 3.35 -6.87 20.29
N GLU A 151 2.26 -6.37 19.66
CA GLU A 151 2.15 -4.99 19.18
C GLU A 151 1.35 -4.07 20.10
N GLY A 152 0.79 -4.61 21.20
CA GLY A 152 -0.11 -3.87 22.09
C GLY A 152 -1.51 -3.70 21.50
N LYS A 153 -2.39 -3.03 22.26
CA LYS A 153 -3.80 -2.78 21.84
C LYS A 153 -3.93 -1.65 20.83
N GLU A 154 -2.94 -0.76 20.79
CA GLU A 154 -2.79 0.34 19.84
C GLU A 154 -2.74 -0.14 18.38
N ILE A 155 -2.41 -1.41 18.12
CA ILE A 155 -2.49 -1.98 16.77
C ILE A 155 -3.90 -1.88 16.19
N TYR A 156 -4.93 -1.97 17.03
CA TYR A 156 -6.32 -1.93 16.58
C TYR A 156 -6.75 -0.56 16.06
N ASP A 157 -6.08 0.52 16.44
CA ASP A 157 -6.35 1.85 15.90
C ASP A 157 -5.93 1.92 14.43
N HIS A 158 -4.74 1.40 14.12
CA HIS A 158 -4.27 1.26 12.74
C HIS A 158 -5.16 0.31 11.93
N LEU A 159 -5.51 -0.86 12.50
CA LEU A 159 -6.37 -1.82 11.80
C LEU A 159 -7.78 -1.26 11.55
N ARG A 160 -8.30 -0.43 12.45
CA ARG A 160 -9.61 0.23 12.28
C ARG A 160 -9.56 1.28 11.19
N GLU A 161 -8.51 2.10 11.14
CA GLU A 161 -8.31 3.04 10.04
C GLU A 161 -8.16 2.29 8.69
N ALA A 162 -7.33 1.25 8.67
CA ALA A 162 -7.14 0.41 7.50
C ALA A 162 -8.47 -0.21 7.03
N TRP A 163 -9.27 -0.74 7.96
CA TRP A 163 -10.57 -1.32 7.63
C TRP A 163 -11.56 -0.28 7.08
N SER A 164 -11.62 0.91 7.67
CA SER A 164 -12.45 2.01 7.16
C SER A 164 -12.06 2.35 5.72
N ILE A 165 -10.77 2.50 5.43
CA ILE A 165 -10.28 2.83 4.08
C ILE A 165 -10.56 1.69 3.09
N MET A 166 -10.42 0.43 3.54
CA MET A 166 -10.79 -0.74 2.75
C MET A 166 -12.27 -0.70 2.36
N GLN A 167 -13.18 -0.44 3.32
CA GLN A 167 -14.61 -0.31 3.04
C GLN A 167 -14.91 0.87 2.10
N ASP A 168 -14.26 2.02 2.33
CA ASP A 168 -14.43 3.20 1.49
C ASP A 168 -13.93 2.96 0.05
N SER A 169 -12.84 2.21 -0.13
CA SER A 169 -12.33 1.85 -1.45
C SER A 169 -13.28 0.91 -2.20
N ILE A 170 -13.93 -0.04 -1.51
CA ILE A 170 -14.99 -0.86 -2.11
C ILE A 170 -16.15 0.04 -2.55
N LYS A 171 -16.60 0.95 -1.68
CA LYS A 171 -17.72 1.84 -1.97
C LYS A 171 -17.44 2.72 -3.17
N ARG A 172 -16.32 3.45 -3.17
CA ARG A 172 -15.94 4.31 -4.30
C ARG A 172 -15.78 3.52 -5.59
N GLY A 173 -15.19 2.32 -5.54
CA GLY A 173 -15.03 1.48 -6.72
C GLY A 173 -16.34 0.97 -7.30
N ILE A 174 -17.32 0.62 -6.45
CA ILE A 174 -18.68 0.25 -6.88
C ILE A 174 -19.42 1.46 -7.47
N ASP A 175 -19.28 2.64 -6.88
CA ASP A 175 -19.99 3.85 -7.30
C ASP A 175 -19.36 4.52 -8.54
N SER A 176 -18.16 4.10 -8.94
CA SER A 176 -17.41 4.66 -10.06
C SER A 176 -17.61 3.87 -11.35
N GLU A 177 -17.83 4.58 -12.45
CA GLU A 177 -17.93 4.05 -13.82
C GLU A 177 -16.92 4.75 -14.74
N GLY A 178 -16.82 4.28 -15.99
CA GLY A 178 -15.93 4.87 -16.99
C GLY A 178 -14.66 4.05 -17.25
N ILE A 179 -13.64 4.71 -17.82
CA ILE A 179 -12.40 4.08 -18.29
C ILE A 179 -11.28 4.36 -17.27
N LEU A 180 -10.50 3.32 -16.94
CA LEU A 180 -9.32 3.44 -16.10
C LEU A 180 -8.23 4.29 -16.78
N PRO A 181 -7.46 5.08 -16.00
CA PRO A 181 -6.33 5.82 -16.55
C PRO A 181 -5.22 4.88 -17.05
N GLY A 182 -4.23 5.42 -17.77
CA GLY A 182 -3.08 4.66 -18.27
C GLY A 182 -3.15 4.24 -19.74
N GLY A 183 -4.16 4.71 -20.50
CA GLY A 183 -4.17 4.63 -21.97
C GLY A 183 -4.53 3.27 -22.58
N LEU A 184 -4.83 2.25 -21.76
CA LEU A 184 -5.22 0.92 -22.23
C LEU A 184 -6.70 0.80 -22.63
N GLY A 185 -7.51 1.82 -22.36
CA GLY A 185 -8.95 1.81 -22.68
C GLY A 185 -9.77 0.79 -21.85
N LEU A 186 -9.26 0.35 -20.70
CA LEU A 186 -9.93 -0.62 -19.84
C LEU A 186 -11.12 0.02 -19.12
N ALA A 187 -12.32 -0.48 -19.37
CA ALA A 187 -13.52 -0.03 -18.66
C ALA A 187 -13.59 -0.63 -17.25
N ARG A 188 -14.01 0.18 -16.28
CA ARG A 188 -14.42 -0.26 -14.94
C ARG A 188 -15.60 -1.24 -15.04
N LYS A 189 -15.59 -2.26 -14.18
CA LYS A 189 -16.56 -3.36 -14.17
C LYS A 189 -17.19 -3.58 -12.80
N ALA A 190 -16.61 -3.09 -11.71
CA ALA A 190 -17.11 -3.30 -10.35
C ALA A 190 -18.60 -2.98 -10.19
N SER A 191 -19.05 -1.79 -10.60
CA SER A 191 -20.48 -1.37 -10.61
C SER A 191 -21.38 -2.43 -11.27
N SER A 192 -21.05 -2.81 -12.51
CA SER A 192 -21.86 -3.74 -13.30
C SER A 192 -21.96 -5.14 -12.68
N TYR A 193 -20.87 -5.65 -12.09
CA TYR A 193 -20.88 -6.94 -11.40
C TYR A 193 -21.65 -6.88 -10.09
N PHE A 194 -21.56 -5.77 -9.36
CA PHE A 194 -22.33 -5.56 -8.13
C PHE A 194 -23.85 -5.56 -8.41
N VAL A 195 -24.29 -4.85 -9.45
CA VAL A 195 -25.70 -4.86 -9.88
C VAL A 195 -26.15 -6.26 -10.30
N ARG A 196 -25.33 -6.98 -11.08
CA ARG A 196 -25.63 -8.37 -11.48
C ARG A 196 -25.77 -9.30 -10.29
N ALA A 197 -24.89 -9.17 -9.29
CA ALA A 197 -24.92 -10.00 -8.09
C ALA A 197 -26.24 -9.87 -7.32
N LYS A 198 -26.87 -8.69 -7.32
CA LYS A 198 -28.19 -8.49 -6.68
C LYS A 198 -29.31 -9.33 -7.31
N ASN A 199 -29.16 -9.69 -8.59
CA ASN A 199 -30.13 -10.51 -9.33
C ASN A 199 -29.82 -12.02 -9.28
N PHE A 200 -28.69 -12.41 -8.70
CA PHE A 200 -28.32 -13.81 -8.51
C PHE A 200 -28.78 -14.33 -7.15
N SER A 201 -28.80 -15.66 -7.01
CA SER A 201 -29.11 -16.35 -5.77
C SER A 201 -28.07 -17.43 -5.47
N GLY A 202 -28.03 -17.89 -4.21
CA GLY A 202 -27.10 -18.90 -3.72
C GLY A 202 -25.63 -18.59 -4.01
N SER A 203 -24.84 -19.64 -4.26
CA SER A 203 -23.38 -19.54 -4.44
C SER A 203 -22.95 -18.58 -5.57
N LEU A 204 -23.77 -18.40 -6.60
CA LEU A 204 -23.44 -17.48 -7.69
C LEU A 204 -23.49 -16.01 -7.22
N LYS A 205 -24.46 -15.65 -6.39
CA LYS A 205 -24.51 -14.32 -5.76
C LYS A 205 -23.27 -14.07 -4.93
N GLU A 206 -22.89 -15.02 -4.08
CA GLU A 206 -21.76 -14.93 -3.16
C GLU A 206 -20.44 -14.68 -3.91
N LYS A 207 -20.14 -15.51 -4.91
CA LYS A 207 -18.93 -15.37 -5.74
C LYS A 207 -18.91 -14.06 -6.50
N THR A 208 -20.06 -13.64 -7.05
CA THR A 208 -20.16 -12.40 -7.82
C THR A 208 -19.99 -11.16 -6.94
N LEU A 209 -20.49 -11.17 -5.69
CA LEU A 209 -20.28 -10.09 -4.73
C LEU A 209 -18.81 -9.97 -4.33
N ILE A 210 -18.16 -11.07 -3.96
CA ILE A 210 -16.73 -11.06 -3.60
C ILE A 210 -15.91 -10.55 -4.79
N PHE A 211 -16.22 -11.02 -6.01
CA PHE A 211 -15.53 -10.57 -7.22
C PHE A 211 -15.76 -9.07 -7.49
N SER A 212 -16.99 -8.55 -7.31
CA SER A 212 -17.25 -7.13 -7.51
C SER A 212 -16.53 -6.27 -6.49
N TYR A 213 -16.42 -6.71 -5.23
CA TYR A 213 -15.66 -6.01 -4.20
C TYR A 213 -14.15 -6.01 -4.50
N ALA A 214 -13.60 -7.13 -4.96
CA ALA A 214 -12.19 -7.21 -5.33
C ALA A 214 -11.86 -6.30 -6.53
N LEU A 215 -12.74 -6.29 -7.54
CA LEU A 215 -12.64 -5.37 -8.67
C LEU A 215 -12.72 -3.92 -8.22
N ALA A 216 -13.66 -3.57 -7.33
CA ALA A 216 -13.84 -2.19 -6.86
C ALA A 216 -12.54 -1.62 -6.29
N VAL A 217 -11.88 -2.35 -5.39
CA VAL A 217 -10.61 -1.91 -4.78
C VAL A 217 -9.48 -1.88 -5.82
N THR A 218 -9.43 -2.88 -6.72
CA THR A 218 -8.38 -2.95 -7.75
C THR A 218 -8.50 -1.81 -8.77
N GLU A 219 -9.72 -1.44 -9.14
CA GLU A 219 -10.03 -0.32 -10.04
C GLU A 219 -9.74 1.03 -9.37
N GLU A 220 -10.03 1.16 -8.07
CA GLU A 220 -9.63 2.32 -7.27
C GLU A 220 -8.11 2.44 -7.17
N ASN A 221 -7.41 1.34 -6.92
CA ASN A 221 -5.95 1.30 -6.92
C ASN A 221 -5.40 1.75 -8.28
N ALA A 222 -5.88 1.16 -9.37
CA ALA A 222 -5.47 1.51 -10.73
C ALA A 222 -5.69 2.99 -11.07
N SER A 223 -6.66 3.63 -10.41
CA SER A 223 -7.00 5.04 -10.62
C SER A 223 -6.30 6.02 -9.68
N GLY A 224 -5.35 5.57 -8.87
CA GLY A 224 -4.64 6.42 -7.91
C GLY A 224 -5.39 6.70 -6.60
N GLY A 225 -6.49 6.00 -6.37
CA GLY A 225 -7.33 6.14 -5.17
C GLY A 225 -6.59 5.76 -3.88
N LYS A 226 -7.12 6.24 -2.75
CA LYS A 226 -6.63 5.88 -1.41
C LYS A 226 -6.99 4.42 -1.09
N ILE A 227 -6.00 3.57 -0.88
CA ILE A 227 -6.15 2.13 -0.62
C ILE A 227 -5.26 1.69 0.55
N VAL A 228 -5.44 0.44 0.96
CA VAL A 228 -4.55 -0.23 1.92
C VAL A 228 -3.86 -1.39 1.22
N THR A 229 -2.54 -1.52 1.39
CA THR A 229 -1.80 -2.67 0.85
C THR A 229 -2.24 -3.96 1.54
N ALA A 230 -2.19 -5.08 0.82
CA ALA A 230 -2.46 -6.40 1.42
C ALA A 230 -1.78 -7.55 0.64
N PRO A 231 -0.44 -7.72 0.67
CA PRO A 231 0.58 -6.86 1.28
C PRO A 231 1.12 -5.77 0.32
N THR A 232 0.62 -5.70 -0.92
CA THR A 232 1.01 -4.69 -1.92
C THR A 232 -0.22 -4.02 -2.52
N CYS A 233 -0.04 -2.89 -3.21
CA CYS A 233 -1.10 -2.20 -3.94
C CYS A 233 -1.81 -3.12 -4.94
N GLY A 234 -1.05 -3.95 -5.68
CA GLY A 234 -1.58 -4.83 -6.71
C GLY A 234 -2.47 -5.97 -6.18
N SER A 235 -2.37 -6.33 -4.90
CA SER A 235 -3.18 -7.36 -4.25
C SER A 235 -4.20 -6.79 -3.26
N SER A 236 -4.33 -5.46 -3.20
CA SER A 236 -5.12 -4.72 -2.21
C SER A 236 -6.60 -5.12 -2.16
N GLY A 237 -7.17 -5.66 -3.25
CA GLY A 237 -8.59 -6.00 -3.30
C GLY A 237 -8.98 -7.33 -2.66
N VAL A 238 -8.06 -8.26 -2.43
CA VAL A 238 -8.40 -9.64 -2.01
C VAL A 238 -8.95 -9.69 -0.58
N VAL A 239 -8.16 -9.20 0.38
CA VAL A 239 -8.53 -9.18 1.80
C VAL A 239 -9.82 -8.41 2.07
N PRO A 240 -9.99 -7.15 1.60
CA PRO A 240 -11.20 -6.40 1.90
C PRO A 240 -12.45 -6.99 1.25
N ALA A 241 -12.34 -7.59 0.06
CA ALA A 241 -13.47 -8.24 -0.59
C ALA A 241 -14.03 -9.41 0.23
N VAL A 242 -13.14 -10.28 0.72
CA VAL A 242 -13.53 -11.43 1.55
C VAL A 242 -14.11 -10.94 2.89
N LEU A 243 -13.46 -9.99 3.56
CA LEU A 243 -13.91 -9.49 4.86
C LEU A 243 -15.24 -8.75 4.76
N LYS A 244 -15.45 -7.94 3.70
CA LYS A 244 -16.71 -7.21 3.51
C LYS A 244 -17.87 -8.17 3.25
N TYR A 245 -17.64 -9.19 2.41
CA TYR A 245 -18.63 -10.22 2.18
C TYR A 245 -18.99 -10.97 3.47
N LEU A 246 -18.00 -11.36 4.27
CA LEU A 246 -18.22 -12.04 5.54
C LEU A 246 -18.97 -11.15 6.54
N GLN A 247 -18.60 -9.88 6.63
CA GLN A 247 -19.28 -8.89 7.49
C GLN A 247 -20.75 -8.76 7.11
N ASP A 248 -21.06 -8.58 5.82
CA ASP A 248 -22.42 -8.37 5.34
C ASP A 248 -23.29 -9.63 5.45
N SER A 249 -22.73 -10.80 5.13
CA SER A 249 -23.49 -12.04 5.04
C SER A 249 -23.74 -12.70 6.39
N PHE A 250 -22.81 -12.52 7.34
CA PHE A 250 -22.89 -13.14 8.67
C PHE A 250 -23.07 -12.13 9.80
N THR A 251 -23.24 -10.84 9.47
CA THR A 251 -23.44 -9.74 10.44
C THR A 251 -22.33 -9.69 11.51
N PHE A 252 -21.08 -9.88 11.09
CA PHE A 252 -19.94 -9.82 12.01
C PHE A 252 -19.68 -8.39 12.47
N SER A 253 -19.39 -8.22 13.76
CA SER A 253 -18.97 -6.92 14.32
C SER A 253 -17.60 -6.51 13.78
N ASP A 254 -17.32 -5.20 13.78
CA ASP A 254 -16.00 -4.68 13.41
C ASP A 254 -14.89 -5.34 14.25
N ASP A 255 -15.09 -5.57 15.55
CA ASP A 255 -14.11 -6.27 16.39
C ASP A 255 -13.72 -7.65 15.84
N LYS A 256 -14.66 -8.41 15.27
CA LYS A 256 -14.34 -9.70 14.65
C LYS A 256 -13.55 -9.52 13.36
N ILE A 257 -13.86 -8.48 12.58
CA ILE A 257 -13.11 -8.14 11.36
C ILE A 257 -11.68 -7.70 11.70
N LEU A 258 -11.50 -6.88 12.74
CA LEU A 258 -10.18 -6.45 13.20
C LEU A 258 -9.33 -7.63 13.69
N ARG A 259 -9.93 -8.61 14.38
CA ARG A 259 -9.23 -9.86 14.74
C ARG A 259 -8.85 -10.69 13.52
N ALA A 260 -9.71 -10.73 12.50
CA ALA A 260 -9.40 -11.39 11.23
C ALA A 260 -8.25 -10.68 10.49
N LEU A 261 -8.22 -9.34 10.48
CA LEU A 261 -7.13 -8.54 9.92
C LEU A 261 -5.82 -8.77 10.66
N ALA A 262 -5.82 -8.76 11.99
CA ALA A 262 -4.63 -9.09 12.79
C ALA A 262 -4.09 -10.48 12.44
N THR A 263 -4.98 -11.48 12.34
CA THR A 263 -4.59 -12.84 11.94
C THR A 263 -4.03 -12.87 10.52
N ALA A 264 -4.69 -12.22 9.55
CA ALA A 264 -4.25 -12.17 8.16
C ALA A 264 -2.90 -11.45 8.01
N GLY A 265 -2.70 -10.36 8.74
CA GLY A 265 -1.44 -9.61 8.79
C GLY A 265 -0.29 -10.49 9.28
N LEU A 266 -0.50 -11.22 10.38
CA LEU A 266 0.51 -12.12 10.94
C LEU A 266 0.90 -13.23 9.95
N VAL A 267 -0.09 -13.85 9.29
CA VAL A 267 0.18 -14.87 8.25
C VAL A 267 0.92 -14.27 7.05
N GLY A 268 0.49 -13.09 6.58
CA GLY A 268 1.17 -12.38 5.49
C GLY A 268 2.62 -12.02 5.84
N ASN A 269 2.88 -11.68 7.10
CA ASN A 269 4.21 -11.35 7.60
C ASN A 269 5.14 -12.57 7.61
N ILE A 270 4.64 -13.75 7.99
CA ILE A 270 5.41 -15.01 7.88
C ILE A 270 5.82 -15.26 6.43
N VAL A 271 4.88 -15.12 5.50
CA VAL A 271 5.17 -15.34 4.08
C VAL A 271 6.23 -14.35 3.59
N LYS A 272 6.13 -13.08 4.00
CA LYS A 272 7.09 -12.03 3.63
C LYS A 272 8.48 -12.26 4.22
N GLU A 273 8.60 -12.66 5.48
CA GLU A 273 9.89 -12.92 6.14
C GLU A 273 10.66 -14.08 5.50
N ASN A 274 9.96 -15.07 4.94
CA ASN A 274 10.54 -16.29 4.40
C ASN A 274 10.56 -16.34 2.85
N ALA A 275 10.30 -15.21 2.18
CA ALA A 275 10.34 -15.07 0.72
C ALA A 275 11.70 -14.58 0.25
#